data_AF-A0ABD5DEU4-F1
#
_entry.id   AF-A0ABD5DEU4-F1
#
_cell.length_a   1.000
_cell.length_b   1.000
_cell.length_c   1.000
_cell.angle_alpha   90.00
_cell.angle_beta   90.00
_cell.angle_gamma   90.00
#
_symmetry.space_group_name_H-M   'P 1'
#
loop_
_entity.id
_entity.type
_entity.pdbx_description
1 polymer ?
#
loop_
_entity_poly.entity_id
_entity_poly.type
_entity_poly.pdbx_seq_one_letter_code
_entity_poly.pdbx_strand_id
1 'polypeptide(L)'
;HNLYKVLESAREERGGISFESEEAKFIFNAERRIERIEQTQRNDAHKLIEECMILANISAARFVEKAQEPALFRIHDKPTTEAITSFRT
;
A
#
# COMPACT_ATOMS: atom_id res chain seq x y z
N HIS A 1 6.99 -4.94 -17.09
CA HIS A 1 7.33 -3.60 -16.61
C HIS A 1 6.40 -2.50 -17.16
N ASN A 2 5.90 -2.57 -18.41
CA ASN A 2 5.01 -1.54 -18.99
C ASN A 2 3.68 -1.34 -18.23
N LEU A 3 3.04 -2.41 -17.78
CA LEU A 3 1.76 -2.30 -17.06
C LEU A 3 1.91 -1.53 -15.74
N TYR A 4 2.93 -1.85 -14.94
CA TYR A 4 3.19 -1.16 -13.68
C TYR A 4 3.30 0.36 -13.88
N LYS A 5 4.05 0.81 -14.89
CA LYS A 5 4.20 2.23 -15.20
C LYS A 5 2.87 2.92 -15.52
N VAL A 6 1.99 2.26 -16.28
CA VAL A 6 0.65 2.80 -16.59
C VAL A 6 -0.17 2.95 -15.32
N LEU A 7 -0.14 1.95 -14.45
CA LEU A 7 -0.90 2.00 -13.21
C LEU A 7 -0.30 2.98 -12.19
N GLU A 8 1.01 3.17 -12.18
CA GLU A 8 1.71 4.18 -11.39
C GLU A 8 1.26 5.59 -11.79
N SER A 9 1.21 5.91 -13.09
CA SER A 9 0.65 7.19 -13.57
C SER A 9 -0.82 7.35 -13.18
N ALA A 10 -1.64 6.30 -13.31
CA ALA A 10 -3.04 6.36 -12.90
C ALA A 10 -3.20 6.56 -11.38
N ARG A 11 -2.28 6.02 -10.56
CA ARG A 11 -2.23 6.26 -9.12
C ARG A 11 -1.95 7.73 -8.81
N GLU A 12 -0.99 8.34 -9.50
CA GLU A 12 -0.66 9.75 -9.32
C GLU A 12 -1.85 10.66 -9.65
N GLU A 13 -2.56 10.37 -10.74
CA GLU A 13 -3.76 11.12 -11.14
C GLU A 13 -4.88 11.07 -10.09
N ARG A 14 -5.06 9.94 -9.37
CA ARG A 14 -6.01 9.85 -8.24
C ARG A 14 -5.50 10.44 -6.93
N GLY A 15 -4.30 11.04 -6.90
CA GLY A 15 -3.66 11.56 -5.70
C GLY A 15 -3.19 10.48 -4.72
N GLY A 16 -2.89 9.27 -5.22
CA GLY A 16 -2.41 8.17 -4.40
C GLY A 16 -1.00 8.44 -3.88
N ILE A 17 -0.81 8.30 -2.57
CA ILE A 17 0.49 8.44 -1.91
C ILE A 17 1.12 7.05 -1.75
N SER A 18 2.40 6.92 -2.02
CA SER A 18 3.19 5.71 -1.72
C SER A 18 4.17 6.01 -0.60
N PHE A 19 4.07 5.25 0.49
CA PHE A 19 5.06 5.26 1.55
C PHE A 19 5.87 3.96 1.43
N GLU A 20 7.20 4.07 1.38
CA GLU A 20 8.08 2.91 1.51
C GLU A 20 8.38 2.74 3.01
N SER A 21 8.10 1.56 3.55
CA SER A 21 8.46 1.20 4.91
C SER A 21 9.55 0.15 4.87
N GLU A 22 10.56 0.29 5.73
CA GLU A 22 11.58 -0.73 5.90
C GLU A 22 11.02 -1.84 6.80
N GLU A 23 10.71 -2.99 6.19
CA GLU A 23 10.29 -4.18 6.93
C GLU A 23 11.47 -5.13 7.16
N ALA A 24 11.56 -5.70 8.35
CA ALA A 24 12.58 -6.68 8.71
C ALA A 24 12.18 -8.10 8.28
N LYS A 25 13.08 -8.79 7.59
CA LYS A 25 12.96 -10.20 7.23
C LYS A 25 13.91 -11.03 8.09
N PHE A 26 13.34 -11.94 8.87
CA PHE A 26 14.11 -12.84 9.73
C PHE A 26 14.46 -14.13 8.97
N ILE A 27 15.76 -14.42 8.86
CA ILE A 27 16.26 -15.65 8.25
C ILE A 27 16.56 -16.64 9.37
N PHE A 28 15.94 -17.81 9.30
CA PHE A 28 16.07 -18.87 10.29
C PHE A 28 16.96 -20.00 9.78
N ASN A 29 17.79 -20.54 10.66
CA ASN A 29 18.59 -21.73 10.38
C ASN A 29 17.78 -23.04 10.53
N ALA A 30 18.40 -24.19 10.32
CA ALA A 30 17.75 -25.50 10.41
C ALA A 30 17.16 -25.79 11.81
N GLU A 31 17.75 -25.24 12.87
CA GLU A 31 17.27 -25.34 14.26
C GLU A 31 16.18 -24.30 14.60
N ARG A 32 15.66 -23.57 13.62
CA ARG A 32 14.68 -22.47 13.77
C ARG A 32 15.16 -21.32 14.66
N ARG A 33 16.47 -21.12 14.76
CA ARG A 33 17.07 -19.94 15.41
C ARG A 33 17.30 -18.84 14.38
N ILE A 34 17.27 -17.59 14.82
CA ILE A 34 17.60 -16.46 13.95
C ILE A 34 19.06 -16.56 13.55
N GLU A 35 19.30 -16.72 12.25
CA GLU A 35 20.64 -16.70 11.67
C GLU A 35 21.06 -15.25 11.38
N ARG A 36 20.16 -14.47 10.79
CA ARG A 36 20.36 -13.04 10.50
C ARG A 36 19.03 -12.32 10.21
N ILE A 37 19.09 -11.00 10.21
CA ILE A 37 17.98 -10.10 9.87
C ILE A 37 18.38 -9.32 8.62
N GLU A 38 17.51 -9.31 7.62
CA GLU A 38 17.69 -8.59 6.36
C GLU A 38 16.55 -7.57 6.18
N GLN A 39 16.78 -6.53 5.39
CA GLN A 39 15.67 -5.65 4.95
C GLN A 39 14.89 -6.31 3.82
N THR A 40 13.56 -6.24 3.88
CA THR A 40 12.69 -6.68 2.80
C THR A 40 12.83 -5.73 1.60
N GLN A 41 13.19 -6.26 0.44
CA GLN A 41 13.27 -5.49 -0.80
C GLN A 41 11.97 -5.59 -1.60
N ARG A 42 11.33 -4.44 -1.82
CA ARG A 42 10.12 -4.32 -2.64
C ARG A 42 10.47 -4.14 -4.12
N ASN A 43 10.40 -5.24 -4.87
CA ASN A 43 10.55 -5.23 -6.33
C ASN A 43 9.26 -4.82 -7.10
N ASP A 44 9.39 -4.66 -8.42
CA ASP A 44 8.28 -4.27 -9.32
C ASP A 44 7.08 -5.22 -9.28
N ALA A 45 7.30 -6.52 -9.05
CA ALA A 45 6.22 -7.49 -8.99
C ALA A 45 5.33 -7.24 -7.77
N HIS A 46 5.93 -6.94 -6.62
CA HIS A 46 5.17 -6.55 -5.42
C HIS A 46 4.36 -5.27 -5.68
N LYS A 47 4.98 -4.25 -6.30
CA LYS A 47 4.31 -2.98 -6.62
C LYS A 47 3.13 -3.17 -7.59
N LEU A 48 3.30 -4.03 -8.60
CA LEU A 48 2.24 -4.38 -9.53
C LEU A 48 1.07 -5.08 -8.82
N ILE A 49 1.37 -6.07 -7.99
CA ILE A 49 0.34 -6.81 -7.24
C ILE A 49 -0.42 -5.86 -6.30
N GLU A 50 0.30 -5.02 -5.56
CA GLU A 50 -0.29 -4.03 -4.66
C GLU A 50 -1.25 -3.08 -5.40
N GLU A 51 -0.84 -2.57 -6.56
CA GLU A 51 -1.68 -1.68 -7.36
C GLU A 51 -2.95 -2.38 -7.87
N CYS A 52 -2.81 -3.61 -8.37
CA CYS A 52 -3.97 -4.42 -8.76
C CYS A 52 -4.93 -4.63 -7.59
N MET A 53 -4.43 -4.89 -6.38
CA MET A 53 -5.25 -5.05 -5.18
C MET A 53 -5.96 -3.75 -4.78
N ILE A 54 -5.29 -2.60 -4.89
CA ILE A 54 -5.91 -1.30 -4.63
C ILE A 54 -7.05 -1.04 -5.62
N LEU A 55 -6.83 -1.26 -6.91
CA LEU A 55 -7.84 -1.06 -7.94
C LEU A 55 -9.03 -2.01 -7.78
N ALA A 56 -8.78 -3.27 -7.41
CA ALA A 56 -9.83 -4.24 -7.09
C ALA A 56 -10.69 -3.75 -5.91
N ASN A 57 -10.07 -3.28 -4.83
CA ASN A 57 -10.79 -2.75 -3.66
C ASN A 57 -11.60 -1.49 -3.99
N ILE A 58 -11.06 -0.57 -4.80
CA ILE A 58 -11.79 0.62 -5.27
C ILE A 58 -12.98 0.20 -6.14
N SER A 59 -12.80 -0.77 -7.04
CA SER A 59 -13.86 -1.29 -7.88
C SER A 59 -14.98 -1.93 -7.05
N ALA A 60 -14.63 -2.73 -6.04
CA ALA A 60 -15.59 -3.34 -5.13
C ALA A 60 -16.37 -2.28 -4.35
N ALA A 61 -15.68 -1.28 -3.78
CA ALA A 61 -16.31 -0.17 -3.07
C ALA A 61 -17.31 0.59 -3.95
N ARG A 62 -16.91 0.94 -5.19
CA ARG A 62 -17.78 1.63 -6.17
C ARG A 62 -18.98 0.78 -6.58
N PHE A 63 -18.79 -0.53 -6.74
CA PHE A 63 -19.87 -1.44 -7.11
C PHE A 63 -20.95 -1.48 -6.02
N VAL A 64 -20.54 -1.64 -4.76
CA VAL A 64 -21.48 -1.71 -3.63
C VAL A 64 -22.13 -0.34 -3.36
N GLU A 65 -21.36 0.75 -3.44
CA GLU A 65 -21.89 2.12 -3.31
C GLU A 65 -22.97 2.39 -4.35
N LYS A 66 -22.74 2.01 -5.61
CA LYS A 66 -23.73 2.13 -6.70
C LYS A 66 -25.00 1.31 -6.44
N ALA A 67 -24.87 0.15 -5.79
CA ALA A 67 -25.99 -0.69 -5.42
C ALA A 67 -26.76 -0.18 -4.19
N GLN A 68 -26.24 0.84 -3.48
CA GLN A 68 -26.78 1.38 -2.22
C GLN A 68 -26.92 0.32 -1.11
N GLU A 69 -26.12 -0.73 -1.19
CA GLU A 69 -26.10 -1.80 -0.20
C GLU A 69 -25.17 -1.44 0.97
N PRO A 70 -25.54 -1.76 2.23
CA PRO A 70 -24.66 -1.57 3.36
C PRO A 70 -23.37 -2.38 3.21
N ALA A 71 -22.22 -1.74 3.36
CA ALA A 71 -20.92 -2.40 3.40
C ALA A 71 -19.95 -1.73 4.36
N LEU A 72 -18.93 -2.48 4.75
CA LEU A 72 -17.82 -1.97 5.54
C LEU A 72 -16.84 -1.26 4.62
N PHE A 73 -16.59 0.02 4.90
CA PHE A 73 -15.60 0.82 4.21
C PHE A 73 -14.38 1.07 5.08
N ARG A 74 -13.22 1.16 4.44
CA ARG A 74 -11.98 1.61 5.09
C ARG A 74 -11.77 3.08 4.75
N ILE A 75 -11.90 3.95 5.75
CA ILE A 75 -11.75 5.40 5.60
C ILE A 75 -10.45 5.83 6.27
N HIS A 76 -9.66 6.62 5.57
CA HIS A 76 -8.44 7.24 6.08
C HIS A 76 -8.68 8.76 6.14
N ASP A 77 -8.64 9.32 7.35
CA ASP A 77 -8.82 10.75 7.57
C ASP A 77 -7.59 11.56 7.18
N LYS A 78 -7.81 12.87 6.97
CA LYS A 78 -6.72 13.82 6.70
C LYS A 78 -5.84 13.98 7.95
N PRO A 79 -4.52 14.20 7.77
CA PRO A 79 -3.64 14.53 8.89
C PRO A 79 -4.10 15.81 9.60
N THR A 80 -3.92 15.88 10.92
CA THR A 80 -4.25 17.08 11.71
C THR A 80 -3.23 18.21 11.44
N THR A 81 -3.64 19.45 11.68
CA THR A 81 -2.77 20.63 11.54
C THR A 81 -1.53 20.52 12.41
N GLU A 82 -1.67 20.00 13.63
CA GLU A 82 -0.58 19.78 14.58
C GLU A 82 0.41 18.75 14.03
N ALA A 83 -0.08 17.63 13.48
CA ALA A 83 0.78 16.59 12.90
C ALA A 83 1.56 17.11 11.68
N ILE A 84 0.92 17.91 10.83
CA ILE A 84 1.58 18.55 9.68
C ILE A 84 2.65 19.54 10.15
N THR A 85 2.37 20.33 11.18
CA THR A 85 3.30 21.33 11.71
C THR A 85 4.52 20.67 12.33
N SER A 86 4.31 19.61 13.14
CA SER A 86 5.39 18.83 13.73
C SER A 86 6.26 18.11 12.69
N PHE A 87 5.70 17.67 11.57
CA PHE A 87 6.48 17.00 10.51
C PHE A 87 7.38 17.97 9.72
N ARG A 88 7.03 19.26 9.67
CA ARG A 88 7.77 20.30 8.94
C ARG A 88 8.92 20.92 9.73
N THR A 89 8.98 20.68 11.03
CA THR A 89 9.96 21.28 11.96
C THR A 89 10.99 20.24 12.36
#